data_AF-A0A8X6MPP2-F1
#
_entry.id   AF-A0A8X6MPP2-F1
#
_cell.length_a   1.000
_cell.length_b   1.000
_cell.length_c   1.000
_cell.angle_alpha   90.00
_cell.angle_beta   90.00
_cell.angle_gamma   90.00
#
_symmetry.space_group_name_H-M   'P 1'
#
loop_
_entity.id
_entity.type
_entity.pdbx_description
1 polymer ?
#
loop_
_entity_poly.entity_id
_entity_poly.type
_entity_poly.pdbx_seq_one_letter_code
_entity_poly.pdbx_strand_id
1 'polypeptide(L)'
;GLGIRDDPVVHERDQAMEIFKETVEFENGRYIVQLPFRKSYNELSDNYSLAKQRFQGLWRRFGHDSELYQQYREIILDYAEQGIIEEIKT
;
A
#
# COMPACT_ATOMS: atom_id res chain seq x y z
N GLY A 1 7.18 9.32 11.61
CA GLY A 1 7.00 8.19 10.68
C GLY A 1 6.54 8.72 9.35
N LEU A 2 6.78 7.99 8.25
CA LEU A 2 6.05 8.24 7.01
C LEU A 2 4.61 7.77 7.26
N GLY A 3 3.78 8.71 7.69
CA GLY A 3 2.34 8.54 7.80
C GLY A 3 1.67 9.28 6.65
N ILE A 4 0.46 8.84 6.30
CA ILE A 4 -0.46 9.68 5.54
C ILE A 4 -0.66 10.94 6.39
N ARG A 5 -0.18 12.07 5.90
CA ARG A 5 -0.45 13.36 6.51
C ARG A 5 -1.80 13.79 5.97
N ASP A 6 -2.78 13.94 6.84
CA ASP A 6 -4.05 14.55 6.45
C ASP A 6 -3.78 15.98 6.02
N ASP A 7 -4.12 16.32 4.78
CA ASP A 7 -4.14 17.70 4.31
C ASP A 7 -5.32 18.42 4.98
N PRO A 8 -5.10 19.46 5.80
CA PRO A 8 -6.14 20.01 6.66
C PRO A 8 -7.18 20.90 5.94
N VAL A 9 -7.28 20.89 4.61
CA VAL A 9 -7.95 21.97 3.86
C VAL A 9 -9.03 21.53 2.85
N VAL A 10 -9.33 20.24 2.72
CA VAL A 10 -10.40 19.80 1.81
C VAL A 10 -11.50 19.09 2.58
N HIS A 11 -12.74 19.58 2.46
CA HIS A 11 -13.93 18.85 2.90
C HIS A 11 -14.09 17.62 1.99
N GLU A 12 -13.42 16.52 2.32
CA GLU A 12 -13.36 15.30 1.49
C GLU A 12 -14.75 14.76 1.13
N ARG A 13 -15.71 14.95 2.03
CA ARG A 13 -17.12 14.60 1.82
C ARG A 13 -17.75 15.35 0.66
N ASP A 14 -17.42 16.62 0.49
CA ASP A 14 -18.00 17.47 -0.56
C ASP A 14 -17.45 17.05 -1.93
N GLN A 15 -16.16 16.75 -2.02
CA GLN A 15 -15.55 16.25 -3.26
C GLN A 15 -16.06 14.86 -3.66
N ALA A 16 -16.19 13.94 -2.70
CA ALA A 16 -16.70 12.61 -2.98
C ALA A 16 -18.15 12.65 -3.48
N MET A 17 -18.96 13.54 -2.90
CA MET A 17 -20.35 13.75 -3.31
C MET A 17 -20.44 14.36 -4.71
N GLU A 18 -19.59 15.34 -5.06
CA GLU A 18 -19.55 15.89 -6.41
C GLU A 18 -19.14 14.85 -7.45
N ILE A 19 -18.09 14.05 -7.20
CA ILE A 19 -17.69 12.97 -8.12
C ILE A 19 -18.83 11.97 -8.31
N PHE A 20 -19.54 11.60 -7.23
CA PHE A 20 -20.69 10.71 -7.34
C PHE A 20 -21.78 11.30 -8.23
N LYS A 21 -22.17 12.56 -8.02
CA LYS A 21 -23.20 13.22 -8.85
C LYS A 21 -22.78 13.34 -10.32
N GLU A 22 -21.51 13.61 -10.59
CA GLU A 22 -20.98 13.78 -11.95
C GLU A 22 -20.85 12.46 -12.72
N THR A 23 -20.58 11.35 -12.01
CA THR A 23 -20.15 10.08 -12.65
C THR A 23 -21.13 8.94 -12.49
N VAL A 24 -22.26 9.17 -11.81
CA VAL A 24 -23.31 8.15 -11.68
C VAL A 24 -24.05 7.96 -12.99
N GLU A 25 -23.92 6.77 -13.55
CA GLU A 25 -24.59 6.34 -14.77
C GLU A 25 -25.42 5.09 -14.47
N PHE A 26 -26.55 4.92 -15.17
CA PHE A 26 -27.38 3.73 -15.05
C PHE A 26 -27.33 2.92 -16.34
N GLU A 27 -26.66 1.78 -16.29
CA GLU A 27 -26.46 0.90 -17.44
C GLU A 27 -26.79 -0.55 -17.07
N ASN A 28 -27.50 -1.25 -17.96
CA ASN A 28 -27.80 -2.69 -17.80
C ASN A 28 -28.40 -3.07 -16.43
N GLY A 29 -29.24 -2.21 -15.86
CA GLY A 29 -29.89 -2.45 -14.57
C GLY A 29 -29.02 -2.19 -13.34
N ARG A 30 -27.85 -1.56 -13.50
CA ARG A 30 -26.92 -1.25 -12.39
C ARG A 30 -26.48 0.21 -12.46
N TYR A 31 -26.18 0.78 -11.30
CA TYR A 31 -25.49 2.06 -11.21
C TYR A 31 -23.98 1.82 -11.34
N ILE A 32 -23.35 2.56 -12.23
CA ILE A 32 -21.90 2.65 -12.40
C ILE A 32 -21.48 4.01 -11.89
N VAL A 33 -20.45 4.07 -11.06
CA VAL A 33 -19.92 5.31 -10.48
C VAL A 33 -18.40 5.29 -10.53
N GLN A 34 -17.80 6.45 -10.73
CA GLN A 34 -16.35 6.57 -10.57
C GLN A 34 -15.99 6.55 -9.08
N LEU A 35 -14.90 5.87 -8.74
CA LEU A 35 -14.36 5.91 -7.39
C LEU A 35 -13.88 7.34 -7.06
N PRO A 36 -14.35 7.94 -5.95
CA PRO A 36 -14.02 9.31 -5.58
C PRO A 36 -12.62 9.42 -4.98
N PHE A 37 -11.60 9.15 -5.79
CA PHE A 37 -10.20 9.34 -5.39
C PHE A 37 -9.89 10.83 -5.24
N ARG A 38 -9.11 11.17 -4.21
CA ARG A 38 -8.61 12.55 -4.05
C ARG A 38 -7.77 12.93 -5.27
N LYS A 39 -8.00 14.12 -5.82
CA LYS A 39 -7.22 14.63 -6.97
C LYS A 39 -5.76 14.90 -6.61
N SER A 40 -5.45 15.16 -5.33
CA SER A 40 -4.07 15.30 -4.87
C SER A 40 -3.40 13.93 -4.77
N TYR A 41 -2.79 13.53 -5.88
CA TYR A 41 -1.60 12.69 -5.82
C TYR A 41 -0.47 13.58 -5.28
N ASN A 42 -0.50 13.91 -3.99
CA ASN A 42 0.77 14.27 -3.35
C ASN A 42 1.64 13.04 -3.57
N GLU A 43 2.66 13.15 -4.42
CA GLU A 43 3.64 12.09 -4.60
C GLU A 43 4.07 11.66 -3.20
N LEU A 44 3.73 10.42 -2.84
CA LEU A 44 4.22 9.85 -1.59
C LEU A 44 5.73 10.01 -1.64
N SER A 45 6.27 10.77 -0.68
CA SER A 45 7.71 11.03 -0.66
C SER A 45 8.45 9.70 -0.70
N ASP A 46 9.49 9.61 -1.52
CA ASP A 46 10.28 8.38 -1.63
C ASP A 46 10.69 7.87 -0.23
N ASN A 47 10.34 6.61 0.04
CA ASN A 47 10.61 5.94 1.31
C ASN A 47 11.77 4.94 1.22
N TYR A 48 12.43 4.83 0.06
CA TYR A 48 13.41 3.81 -0.23
C TYR A 48 14.57 3.81 0.77
N SER A 49 15.14 4.98 1.06
CA SER A 49 16.26 5.10 2.01
C SER A 49 15.89 4.59 3.41
N LEU A 50 14.69 4.95 3.89
CA LEU A 50 14.17 4.51 5.19
C LEU A 50 13.86 3.00 5.19
N ALA A 51 13.22 2.50 4.12
CA ALA A 51 12.92 1.08 3.95
C ALA A 51 14.21 0.24 3.94
N LYS A 52 15.23 0.69 3.21
CA LYS A 52 16.56 0.08 3.17
C LYS A 52 17.22 0.05 4.54
N GLN A 53 17.16 1.15 5.31
CA GLN A 53 17.72 1.19 6.67
C GLN A 53 17.01 0.20 7.60
N ARG A 54 15.67 0.13 7.53
CA ARG A 54 14.88 -0.85 8.30
C ARG A 54 15.25 -2.29 7.94
N PHE A 55 15.38 -2.58 6.64
CA PHE A 55 15.79 -3.88 6.14
C PHE A 55 17.18 -4.28 6.65
N GLN A 56 18.16 -3.38 6.56
CA GLN A 56 19.50 -3.62 7.10
C GLN A 56 19.47 -3.88 8.62
N GLY A 57 18.62 -3.17 9.36
CA GLY A 57 18.41 -3.41 10.78
C GLY A 57 17.86 -4.81 11.07
N LEU A 58 16.85 -5.23 10.29
CA LEU A 58 16.28 -6.58 10.37
C LEU A 58 17.35 -7.65 10.08
N TRP A 59 18.15 -7.44 9.04
CA TRP A 59 19.23 -8.37 8.66
C TRP A 59 20.26 -8.57 9.77
N ARG A 60 20.66 -7.50 10.47
CA ARG A 60 21.55 -7.62 11.63
C ARG A 60 20.92 -8.45 12.76
N ARG A 61 19.62 -8.29 13.00
CA ARG A 61 18.91 -9.06 14.05
C ARG A 61 18.90 -10.55 13.74
N PHE A 62 18.71 -10.94 12.49
CA PHE A 62 18.79 -12.34 12.06
C PHE A 62 20.14 -12.99 12.37
N GLY A 63 21.23 -12.22 12.34
CA GLY A 63 22.55 -12.73 12.72
C GLY A 63 22.73 -13.03 14.21
N HIS A 64 21.90 -12.44 15.07
CA HIS A 64 21.93 -12.65 16.52
C HIS A 64 20.83 -13.58 17.02
N ASP A 65 19.74 -13.73 16.25
CA ASP A 65 18.55 -14.50 16.59
C ASP A 65 18.22 -15.46 15.45
N SER A 66 18.70 -16.70 15.57
CA SER A 66 18.52 -17.74 14.56
C SER A 66 17.08 -18.23 14.47
N GLU A 67 16.32 -18.18 15.56
CA GLU A 67 14.92 -18.59 15.58
C GLU A 67 14.08 -17.59 14.78
N LEU A 68 14.28 -16.29 15.02
CA LEU A 68 13.62 -15.24 14.27
C LEU A 68 13.92 -15.33 12.77
N TYR A 69 15.18 -15.62 12.40
CA TYR A 69 15.55 -15.81 11.00
C TYR A 69 14.80 -16.99 10.37
N GLN A 70 14.75 -18.12 11.07
CA GLN A 70 14.07 -19.32 10.58
C GLN A 70 12.57 -19.09 10.35
N GLN A 71 11.89 -18.45 11.31
CA GLN A 71 10.46 -18.11 11.19
C GLN A 71 10.18 -17.21 9.97
N TYR A 72 11.00 -16.18 9.75
CA TYR A 72 10.87 -15.31 8.58
C TYR A 72 11.08 -16.07 7.27
N ARG A 73 12.07 -16.97 7.24
CA ARG A 73 12.37 -17.80 6.06
C ARG A 73 11.21 -18.72 5.72
N GLU A 74 10.61 -19.36 6.72
CA GLU A 74 9.46 -20.26 6.54
C GLU A 74 8.25 -19.53 5.95
N ILE A 75 7.91 -18.34 6.47
CA ILE A 75 6.79 -17.55 5.96
C ILE A 75 7.01 -17.11 4.51
N ILE A 76 8.23 -16.69 4.15
CA ILE A 76 8.54 -16.27 2.78
C ILE A 76 8.40 -17.46 1.82
N LEU A 77 8.85 -18.66 2.21
CA LEU A 77 8.71 -19.86 1.39
C LEU A 77 7.25 -20.27 1.23
N ASP A 78 6.48 -20.28 2.32
CA ASP A 78 5.05 -20.57 2.30
C ASP A 78 4.28 -19.62 1.36
N TYR A 79 4.59 -18.32 1.41
CA TYR A 79 3.98 -17.34 0.51
C TYR A 79 4.35 -17.56 -0.95
N ALA A 80 5.58 -18.01 -1.23
CA ALA A 80 6.01 -18.35 -2.58
C ALA A 80 5.31 -19.63 -3.08
N GLU A 81 5.19 -20.66 -2.24
CA GLU A 81 4.49 -21.91 -2.55
C GLU A 81 2.99 -21.70 -2.81
N GLN A 82 2.36 -20.79 -2.05
CA GLN A 82 0.97 -20.40 -2.26
C GLN A 82 0.76 -19.45 -3.46
N GLY A 83 1.83 -19.00 -4.11
CA GLY A 83 1.75 -18.04 -5.22
C GLY A 83 1.27 -16.64 -4.80
N ILE A 84 1.41 -16.30 -3.52
CA ILE A 84 1.12 -14.95 -2.99
C ILE A 84 2.24 -13.98 -3.40
N ILE A 85 3.48 -14.48 -3.42
CA ILE A 85 4.66 -13.73 -3.87
C ILE A 85 5.41 -14.52 -4.94
N GLU A 86 6.17 -13.81 -5.77
CA GLU A 86 7.02 -14.40 -6.80
C GLU A 86 8.41 -13.76 -6.79
N GLU A 87 9.41 -14.51 -7.22
CA GLU A 87 10.75 -13.98 -7.45
C GLU A 87 10.77 -13.20 -8.77
N ILE A 88 11.16 -11.93 -8.71
CA ILE A 88 11.30 -11.09 -9.90
C ILE A 88 12.62 -11.46 -10.59
N LYS A 89 12.52 -12.01 -11.80
CA LYS A 89 13.69 -12.23 -12.66
C LYS A 89 14.26 -10.87 -13.09
N THR A 90 15.50 -10.61 -12.72
CA THR A 90 16.25 -9.41 -13.12
C THR A 90 17.03 -9.69 -14.40
#